data_AF-A0ABD6FGA4-F1
#
_entry.id   AF-A0ABD6FGA4-F1
#
_cell.length_a   1.000
_cell.length_b   1.000
_cell.length_c   1.000
_cell.angle_alpha   90.00
_cell.angle_beta   90.00
_cell.angle_gamma   90.00
#
_symmetry.space_group_name_H-M   'P 1'
#
loop_
_entity.id
_entity.type
_entity.pdbx_description
1 polymer ?
#
loop_
_entity_poly.entity_id
_entity_poly.type
_entity_poly.pdbx_seq_one_letter_code
_entity_poly.pdbx_strand_id
1 'polypeptide(L)' 'MQLTGPALRLAIFIGENDTWDDEPLHHEIVRRAREAGLGDATVLQGRDGYGTHSPLRTDRILDVTEALP' A
#
# COMPACT_ATOMS: atom_id res chain seq x y z
N MET A 1 5.48 -20.68 7.68
CA MET A 1 5.13 -20.52 9.11
C MET A 1 3.65 -20.83 9.28
N GLN A 2 3.25 -21.64 10.26
CA GLN A 2 1.84 -21.79 10.64
C GLN A 2 1.59 -20.95 11.89
N LEU A 3 0.70 -19.96 11.79
CA LEU A 3 0.16 -19.25 12.95
C LEU A 3 -0.84 -20.19 13.64
N THR A 4 -0.52 -20.68 14.84
CA THR A 4 -1.43 -21.51 15.65
C THR A 4 -1.93 -20.71 16.86
N GLY A 5 -3.25 -20.68 17.03
CA GLY A 5 -3.92 -19.91 18.08
C GLY A 5 -4.40 -18.52 17.64
N PRO A 6 -5.00 -17.73 18.55
CA PRO A 6 -5.50 -16.40 18.26
C PRO A 6 -4.37 -15.46 17.80
N ALA A 7 -4.60 -14.73 16.72
CA ALA A 7 -3.66 -13.74 16.19
C ALA A 7 -4.40 -12.45 15.81
N LEU A 8 -3.66 -11.34 15.83
CA LEU A 8 -4.14 -10.05 15.33
C LEU A 8 -3.62 -9.82 13.92
N ARG A 9 -4.47 -9.27 13.04
CA ARG A 9 -4.09 -8.82 11.71
C ARG A 9 -4.13 -7.30 11.66
N LEU A 10 -3.00 -6.69 11.31
CA LEU A 10 -2.92 -5.27 10.97
C LEU A 10 -3.15 -5.11 9.46
N ALA A 11 -4.06 -4.22 9.08
CA ALA A 11 -4.29 -3.82 7.69
C ALA A 11 -4.03 -2.32 7.55
N ILE A 12 -3.19 -1.94 6.60
CA ILE A 12 -2.84 -0.55 6.31
C ILE A 12 -3.25 -0.28 4.87
N PHE A 13 -4.04 0.78 4.66
CA PHE A 13 -4.47 1.23 3.34
C PHE A 13 -3.78 2.56 3.05
N ILE A 14 -3.09 2.62 1.92
CA ILE A 14 -2.34 3.79 1.44
C ILE A 14 -2.63 4.00 -0.05
N GLY A 15 -2.35 5.21 -0.54
CA GLY A 15 -2.36 5.50 -1.96
C GLY A 15 -1.23 4.78 -2.69
N GLU A 16 -1.45 4.44 -3.96
CA GLU A 16 -0.44 3.79 -4.81
C GLU A 16 0.80 4.67 -5.02
N ASN A 17 0.60 5.98 -5.05
CA ASN A 17 1.65 6.97 -5.29
C ASN A 17 2.20 7.57 -3.98
N ASP A 18 1.81 7.04 -2.81
CA ASP A 18 2.30 7.55 -1.53
C ASP A 18 3.79 7.21 -1.38
N THR A 19 4.57 8.22 -0.99
CA THR A 19 6.02 8.09 -0.80
C THR A 19 6.45 8.49 0.61
N TRP A 20 7.58 7.94 1.03
CA TRP A 20 8.31 8.31 2.24
C TRP A 20 9.79 8.43 1.88
N ASP A 21 10.38 9.62 2.08
CA ASP A 21 11.79 9.88 1.75
C ASP A 21 12.13 9.50 0.29
N ASP A 22 11.27 9.94 -0.64
CA ASP A 22 11.32 9.64 -2.08
C ASP A 22 11.24 8.15 -2.48
N GLU A 23 10.97 7.26 -1.52
CA GLU A 23 10.76 5.82 -1.74
C GLU A 23 9.27 5.45 -1.58
N PRO A 24 8.77 4.39 -2.22
CA PRO A 24 7.38 3.96 -2.08
C PRO A 24 7.02 3.64 -0.61
N LEU A 25 5.93 4.24 -0.10
CA LEU A 25 5.54 4.13 1.31
C LEU A 25 5.30 2.67 1.75
N HIS A 26 4.76 1.83 0.86
CA HIS A 26 4.54 0.41 1.16
C HIS A 26 5.86 -0.33 1.51
N HIS A 27 6.97 0.06 0.87
CA HIS A 27 8.27 -0.55 1.10
C HIS A 27 8.79 -0.21 2.51
N GLU A 28 8.66 1.06 2.89
CA GLU A 28 9.03 1.54 4.23
C GLU A 28 8.19 0.87 5.33
N ILE A 29 6.87 0.68 5.11
CA ILE A 29 5.99 -0.02 6.04
C ILE A 29 6.48 -1.46 6.27
N VAL A 30 6.79 -2.20 5.20
CA VAL A 30 7.30 -3.57 5.29
C VAL A 30 8.65 -3.61 6.02
N ARG A 31 9.55 -2.65 5.71
CA ARG A 31 10.84 -2.53 6.38
C ARG A 31 10.66 -2.36 7.90
N ARG A 32 9.80 -1.42 8.32
CA ARG A 32 9.49 -1.18 9.74
C ARG A 32 8.79 -2.35 10.40
N ALA A 33 7.87 -3.02 9.71
CA ALA A 33 7.20 -4.22 10.23
C ALA A 33 8.21 -5.34 10.53
N ARG A 34 9.19 -5.54 9.63
CA ARG A 34 10.29 -6.48 9.83
C ARG A 34 11.18 -6.07 11.02
N GLU A 35 11.52 -4.80 11.14
CA GLU A 35 12.33 -4.27 12.25
C GLU A 35 11.63 -4.36 13.61
N ALA A 36 10.30 -4.23 13.63
CA ALA A 36 9.47 -4.42 14.82
C ALA A 36 9.22 -5.90 15.16
N GLY A 37 9.71 -6.84 14.36
CA GLY A 37 9.57 -8.28 14.61
C GLY A 37 8.18 -8.84 14.35
N LEU A 38 7.38 -8.21 13.47
CA LEU A 38 6.11 -8.80 13.03
C LEU A 38 6.38 -10.11 12.28
N GLY A 39 5.51 -11.10 12.47
CA GLY A 39 5.72 -12.45 11.93
C GLY A 39 5.68 -12.55 10.40
N ASP A 40 4.84 -11.72 9.76
CA ASP A 40 4.61 -11.68 8.31
C ASP A 40 4.20 -10.25 7.92
N ALA A 41 4.57 -9.83 6.71
CA ALA A 41 3.91 -8.73 6.03
C ALA A 41 3.69 -9.08 4.56
N THR A 42 2.49 -8.80 4.06
CA THR A 42 2.11 -8.99 2.66
C THR A 42 1.54 -7.68 2.10
N VAL A 43 2.06 -7.25 0.96
CA VAL A 43 1.56 -6.07 0.22
C VAL A 43 0.66 -6.53 -0.92
N LEU A 44 -0.50 -5.90 -1.06
CA LEU A 44 -1.45 -6.15 -2.13
C LEU A 44 -1.72 -4.84 -2.88
N GLN A 45 -1.56 -4.84 -4.20
CA GLN A 45 -1.90 -3.72 -5.07
C GLN A 45 -3.31 -3.95 -5.63
N GLY A 46 -4.25 -3.09 -5.26
CA GLY A 46 -5.60 -3.09 -5.82
C GLY A 46 -5.61 -2.46 -7.21
N ARG A 47 -6.43 -2.99 -8.12
CA ARG A 47 -6.65 -2.41 -9.46
C ARG A 47 -7.72 -1.33 -9.50
N ASP A 48 -8.72 -1.48 -8.63
CA ASP A 48 -9.86 -0.57 -8.51
C ASP A 48 -10.17 -0.39 -7.02
N GLY A 49 -10.59 0.81 -6.64
CA GLY A 49 -10.98 1.14 -5.27
C GLY A 49 -11.79 2.42 -5.20
N TYR A 50 -12.53 2.61 -4.11
CA TYR A 50 -13.29 3.84 -3.84
C TYR A 50 -13.03 4.30 -2.40
N GLY A 51 -12.89 5.60 -2.17
CA GLY A 51 -12.65 6.15 -0.83
C GLY A 51 -12.61 7.67 -0.78
N THR A 52 -12.67 8.25 0.42
CA THR A 52 -12.71 9.70 0.65
C THR A 52 -11.49 10.47 0.09
N HIS A 53 -10.35 9.79 -0.07
CA HIS A 53 -9.10 10.38 -0.59
C HIS A 53 -8.65 9.77 -1.93
N SER A 54 -9.47 8.95 -2.59
CA SER A 54 -9.10 8.31 -3.87
C SER A 54 -10.27 8.39 -4.85
N PRO A 55 -10.20 9.22 -5.92
CA PRO A 55 -11.12 9.06 -7.05
C PRO A 55 -10.89 7.66 -7.64
N LEU A 56 -11.97 7.00 -8.08
CA LEU A 56 -11.92 5.70 -8.74
C LEU A 56 -10.79 5.66 -9.78
N ARG A 57 -9.70 4.97 -9.44
CA ARG A 57 -8.63 4.66 -10.39
C ARG A 57 -9.02 3.32 -11.01
N THR A 58 -9.34 3.35 -12.29
CA THR A 58 -9.57 2.14 -13.08
C THR A 58 -8.40 2.01 -14.04
N ASP A 59 -7.79 0.83 -14.10
CA ASP A 59 -6.68 0.47 -15.02
C ASP A 59 -7.04 0.56 -16.52
N ARG A 60 -8.17 1.17 -16.88
CA ARG A 60 -8.54 1.49 -18.24
C ARG A 60 -8.01 2.87 -18.56
N ILE A 61 -6.85 2.88 -19.23
CA ILE A 61 -6.41 3.89 -20.21
C ILE A 61 -7.01 5.28 -19.93
N LEU A 62 -6.25 6.15 -19.24
CA LEU A 62 -6.12 7.60 -19.42
C LEU A 62 -5.66 8.26 -18.10
N ASP A 63 -4.34 8.41 -17.91
CA ASP A 63 -3.76 9.56 -17.21
C ASP A 63 -2.75 10.20 -18.18
N VAL A 64 -3.29 10.73 -19.28
CA VAL A 64 -2.64 11.73 -20.13
C VAL A 64 -3.30 13.05 -19.76
N THR A 65 -2.75 13.76 -18.78
CA THR A 65 -2.85 15.23 -18.62
C THR A 65 -1.87 15.62 -17.51
N GLU A 66 -0.72 16.18 -17.92
CA GLU A 66 -0.43 17.61 -17.78
C GLU A 66 0.15 17.98 -16.40
N ALA A 67 1.44 17.71 -16.24
CA ALA A 67 2.36 18.55 -15.47
C ALA A 67 3.74 18.50 -16.14
N LEU A 68 3.82 19.10 -17.31
CA LEU A 68 5.04 19.61 -17.91
C LEU A 68 4.79 21.11 -18.12
N PRO A 69 5.76 22.00 -17.85
CA PRO A 69 6.39 22.35 -16.57
C PRO A 69 5.51 23.21 -15.64
#